data_AF-A0A662JTM2-F1
#
_entry.id   AF-A0A662JTM2-F1
#
_cell.length_a   1.000
_cell.length_b   1.000
_cell.length_c   1.000
_cell.angle_alpha   90.00
_cell.angle_beta   90.00
_cell.angle_gamma   90.00
#
_symmetry.space_group_name_H-M   'P 1'
#
loop_
_entity.id
_entity.type
_entity.pdbx_description
1 polymer ?
#
loop_
_entity_poly.entity_id
_entity_poly.type
_entity_poly.pdbx_seq_one_letter_code
_entity_poly.pdbx_strand_id
1 'polypeptide(L)'
;KRLLDYGFHPPTVYFPLIVKEALMIEPTECETKEDLDRYVEALVAIAEEDAEVVKEAPHKTVVKRVDETAAARNQVLTWKEG
;
A
#
# COMPACT_ATOMS: atom_id res chain seq x y z
N LYS A 1 -1.60 2.80 3.13
CA LYS A 1 -0.22 2.41 2.73
C LYS A 1 0.49 1.55 3.79
N ARG A 2 -0.12 1.32 4.96
CA ARG A 2 0.48 0.66 6.12
C ARG A 2 1.00 -0.76 5.87
N LEU A 3 0.36 -1.55 5.01
CA LEU A 3 0.84 -2.90 4.61
C LEU A 3 2.31 -2.93 4.15
N LEU A 4 2.79 -1.85 3.52
CA LEU A 4 4.19 -1.74 3.08
C LEU A 4 5.17 -1.81 4.27
N ASP A 5 4.80 -1.30 5.45
CA ASP A 5 5.63 -1.35 6.66
C ASP A 5 5.66 -2.74 7.31
N TYR A 6 4.74 -3.61 6.90
CA TYR A 6 4.70 -5.03 7.26
C TYR A 6 5.41 -5.91 6.22
N GLY A 7 5.98 -5.31 5.17
CA GLY A 7 6.67 -6.04 4.10
C GLY A 7 5.73 -6.66 3.07
N PHE A 8 4.44 -6.32 3.08
CA PHE A 8 3.46 -6.82 2.12
C PHE A 8 3.17 -5.80 1.02
N HIS A 9 3.05 -6.29 -0.21
CA HIS A 9 2.44 -5.51 -1.28
C HIS A 9 0.94 -5.35 -1.01
N PRO A 10 0.36 -4.15 -1.16
CA PRO A 10 -1.08 -3.97 -1.01
C PRO A 10 -1.85 -4.76 -2.10
N PRO A 11 -3.09 -5.15 -1.85
CA PRO A 11 -3.91 -5.77 -2.89
C PRO A 11 -4.31 -4.70 -3.92
N THR A 12 -5.12 -5.07 -4.91
CA THR A 12 -5.75 -4.05 -5.76
C THR A 12 -6.66 -3.18 -4.89
N VAL A 13 -6.49 -1.87 -4.98
CA VAL A 13 -7.28 -0.88 -4.22
C VAL A 13 -8.20 -0.11 -5.16
N TYR A 14 -9.37 0.30 -4.68
CA TYR A 14 -10.35 1.10 -5.43
C TYR A 14 -10.95 0.43 -6.66
N PHE A 15 -10.89 -0.91 -6.75
CA PHE A 15 -11.58 -1.69 -7.78
C PHE A 15 -12.20 -2.95 -7.14
N PRO A 16 -13.40 -3.40 -7.56
CA PRO A 16 -14.28 -2.78 -8.56
C PRO A 16 -14.91 -1.47 -8.06
N LEU A 17 -15.18 -0.53 -8.98
CA LEU A 17 -15.63 0.84 -8.65
C LEU A 17 -16.99 0.91 -7.93
N ILE A 18 -17.77 -0.17 -7.95
CA ILE A 18 -19.07 -0.29 -7.26
C ILE A 18 -18.94 -0.50 -5.74
N VAL A 19 -17.73 -0.78 -5.25
CA VAL A 19 -17.44 -0.94 -3.82
C VAL A 19 -16.57 0.24 -3.37
N LYS A 20 -17.06 1.04 -2.43
CA LYS A 20 -16.31 2.17 -1.86
C LYS A 20 -15.17 1.67 -0.99
N GLU A 21 -14.01 2.32 -1.06
CA GLU A 21 -12.79 1.94 -0.34
C GLU A 21 -12.40 0.45 -0.51
N ALA A 22 -12.63 -0.10 -1.71
CA ALA A 22 -12.42 -1.51 -1.99
C ALA A 22 -10.96 -1.95 -1.79
N LEU A 23 -10.79 -3.11 -1.15
CA LEU A 23 -9.57 -3.90 -1.14
C LEU A 23 -9.88 -5.24 -1.83
N MET A 24 -9.40 -5.44 -3.06
CA MET A 24 -9.62 -6.65 -3.85
C MET A 24 -8.39 -7.55 -3.79
N ILE A 25 -8.49 -8.59 -2.96
CA ILE A 25 -7.39 -9.51 -2.64
C ILE A 25 -7.48 -10.76 -3.52
N GLU A 26 -6.38 -11.08 -4.19
CA GLU A 26 -6.20 -12.30 -4.99
C GLU A 26 -4.87 -12.95 -4.61
N PRO A 27 -4.86 -14.03 -3.80
CA PRO A 27 -3.61 -14.67 -3.38
C PRO A 27 -3.01 -15.57 -4.47
N THR A 28 -3.79 -16.07 -5.42
CA THR A 28 -3.40 -17.19 -6.32
C THR A 28 -3.16 -18.52 -5.57
N GLU A 29 -2.99 -19.60 -6.32
CA GLU A 29 -2.89 -20.97 -5.79
C GLU A 29 -1.52 -21.33 -5.21
N CYS A 30 -0.48 -20.54 -5.50
CA CYS A 30 0.90 -20.84 -5.11
C CYS A 30 1.21 -20.41 -3.67
N GLU A 31 0.38 -19.56 -3.06
CA GLU A 31 0.61 -19.05 -1.72
C GLU A 31 0.32 -20.11 -0.66
N THR A 32 1.20 -20.19 0.33
CA THR A 32 1.04 -21.15 1.42
C THR A 32 0.00 -20.66 2.42
N LYS A 33 -0.61 -21.59 3.17
CA LYS A 33 -1.50 -21.22 4.28
C LYS A 33 -0.80 -20.27 5.27
N GLU A 34 0.47 -20.52 5.56
CA GLU A 34 1.25 -19.71 6.50
C GLU A 34 1.41 -18.26 6.01
N ASP A 35 1.67 -18.07 4.71
CA ASP A 35 1.78 -16.73 4.14
C ASP A 35 0.43 -15.98 4.15
N LEU A 36 -0.67 -16.69 3.89
CA LEU A 36 -2.02 -16.13 4.01
C LEU A 36 -2.35 -15.75 5.44
N ASP A 37 -2.02 -16.60 6.42
CA ASP A 37 -2.25 -16.31 7.84
C ASP A 37 -1.46 -15.05 8.25
N ARG A 38 -0.19 -14.94 7.87
CA ARG A 38 0.65 -13.77 8.15
C ARG A 38 0.10 -12.48 7.51
N TYR A 39 -0.46 -12.59 6.30
CA TYR A 39 -1.11 -11.45 5.63
C TYR A 39 -2.37 -10.99 6.37
N VAL A 40 -3.20 -11.94 6.82
CA VAL A 40 -4.41 -11.66 7.61
C VAL A 40 -4.05 -11.05 8.97
N GLU A 41 -3.04 -11.60 9.65
CA GLU A 41 -2.55 -11.05 10.92
C GLU A 41 -2.10 -9.58 10.77
N ALA A 42 -1.41 -9.26 9.68
CA ALA A 42 -1.04 -7.87 9.40
C ALA A 42 -2.26 -6.98 9.18
N LEU A 43 -3.29 -7.44 8.44
CA LEU A 43 -4.52 -6.67 8.25
C LEU A 43 -5.26 -6.40 9.56
N VAL A 44 -5.40 -7.43 10.41
CA VAL A 44 -6.05 -7.30 11.71
C VAL A 44 -5.28 -6.34 12.61
N ALA A 45 -3.95 -6.48 12.68
CA ALA A 45 -3.12 -5.56 13.45
C ALA A 45 -3.29 -4.12 12.98
N ILE A 46 -3.25 -3.86 11.67
CA ILE A 46 -3.42 -2.52 11.09
C ILE A 46 -4.80 -1.92 11.42
N ALA A 47 -5.85 -2.74 11.49
CA ALA A 47 -7.19 -2.30 11.81
C ALA A 47 -7.33 -1.81 13.27
N GLU A 48 -6.45 -2.27 14.17
CA GLU A 48 -6.41 -1.89 15.58
C GLU A 48 -5.40 -0.77 15.88
N GLU A 49 -4.57 -0.39 14.91
CA GLU A 49 -3.59 0.70 15.06
C GLU A 49 -4.24 2.09 15.11
N ASP A 50 -3.51 3.05 15.68
CA ASP A 50 -3.90 4.46 15.65
C ASP A 50 -4.06 4.97 14.21
N ALA A 51 -5.17 5.70 13.96
CA ALA A 51 -5.53 6.14 12.62
C ALA A 51 -4.48 7.07 11.99
N GLU A 52 -3.78 7.89 12.77
CA GLU A 52 -2.76 8.78 12.24
C GLU A 52 -1.51 8.01 11.83
N VAL A 53 -1.11 6.99 12.61
CA VAL A 53 -0.01 6.09 12.21
C VAL A 53 -0.30 5.44 10.86
N VAL A 54 -1.54 5.00 10.61
CA VAL A 54 -1.96 4.37 9.36
C VAL A 54 -1.98 5.36 8.19
N LYS A 55 -2.43 6.60 8.42
CA LYS A 55 -2.49 7.66 7.40
C LYS A 55 -1.10 8.14 7.00
N GLU A 56 -0.19 8.31 7.95
CA GLU A 56 1.17 8.80 7.71
C GLU A 56 2.10 7.76 7.05
N ALA A 57 1.72 6.48 7.07
CA ALA A 57 2.47 5.41 6.41
C ALA A 57 2.71 5.68 4.90
N PRO A 58 3.80 5.16 4.30
CA PRO A 58 4.76 4.22 4.90
C PRO A 58 5.90 4.90 5.67
N HIS A 59 6.42 4.19 6.67
CA HIS A 59 7.46 4.64 7.60
C HIS A 59 8.80 3.91 7.41
N LYS A 60 8.79 2.66 6.92
CA LYS A 60 10.00 1.82 6.81
C LYS A 60 10.57 1.74 5.39
N THR A 61 9.84 2.22 4.39
CA THR A 61 10.29 2.19 2.98
C THR A 61 11.35 3.28 2.74
N VAL A 62 12.26 3.03 1.79
CA VAL A 62 13.33 3.97 1.40
C VAL A 62 12.77 5.33 0.96
N VAL A 63 11.65 5.29 0.24
CA VAL A 63 10.88 6.47 -0.17
C VAL A 63 9.52 6.41 0.50
N LYS A 64 9.06 7.56 1.01
CA LYS A 64 7.73 7.71 1.63
C LYS A 64 6.65 7.96 0.57
N ARG A 65 5.53 8.60 0.94
CA ARG A 65 4.53 9.04 -0.03
C ARG A 65 5.14 10.07 -0.99
N VAL A 66 5.02 9.78 -2.29
CA VAL A 66 5.41 10.70 -3.35
C VAL A 66 4.36 11.79 -3.48
N ASP A 67 4.79 13.02 -3.74
CA ASP A 67 3.87 14.12 -4.05
C ASP A 67 3.39 13.99 -5.50
N GLU A 68 2.33 13.21 -5.67
CA GLU A 68 1.67 12.98 -6.95
C GLU A 68 1.09 14.27 -7.55
N THR A 69 0.68 15.24 -6.70
CA THR A 69 0.13 16.51 -7.16
C THR A 69 1.22 17.38 -7.80
N ALA A 70 2.36 17.52 -7.13
CA ALA A 70 3.50 18.24 -7.67
C ALA A 70 4.04 17.55 -8.93
N ALA A 71 4.16 16.22 -8.92
CA ALA A 71 4.63 15.45 -10.07
C ALA A 71 3.70 15.62 -11.29
N ALA A 72 2.38 15.62 -11.09
CA ALA A 72 1.42 15.82 -12.18
C ALA A 72 1.47 17.24 -12.76
N ARG A 73 1.72 18.26 -11.93
CA ARG A 73 1.77 19.68 -12.32
C ARG A 73 3.12 20.10 -12.91
N ASN A 74 4.23 19.56 -12.41
CA ASN A 74 5.60 19.95 -12.75
C ASN A 74 6.40 18.71 -13.20
N GLN A 75 6.05 18.19 -14.38
CA GLN A 75 6.56 16.91 -14.85
C GLN A 75 8.05 16.98 -15.23
N VAL A 76 8.87 16.13 -14.62
CA VAL A 76 10.26 15.87 -15.01
C VAL A 76 10.30 14.52 -15.72
N LEU A 77 10.15 14.54 -17.05
CA LEU A 77 9.95 13.33 -17.86
C LEU A 77 11.26 12.67 -18.33
N THR A 78 12.34 13.43 -18.34
CA THR A 78 13.67 12.96 -18.70
C THR A 78 14.66 13.39 -17.65
N TRP A 79 15.71 12.59 -17.45
CA TRP A 79 16.87 13.04 -16.70
C TRP A 79 17.53 14.22 -17.41
N LYS A 80 18.04 15.17 -16.64
CA LYS A 80 18.85 16.29 -17.12
C LYS A 80 20.10 16.33 -16.26
N GLU A 81 21.26 16.40 -16.89
CA GLU A 81 22.50 16.77 -16.19
C GLU A 81 22.30 18.13 -15.54
N GLY A 82 22.66 18.22 -14.25
CA GLY A 82 22.68 19.47 -13.50
C GLY A 82 23.98 20.22 -13.73
#